data_AF-A0A1F4Y8G8-F1
#
_entry.id   AF-A0A1F4Y8G8-F1
#
_cell.length_a   1.000
_cell.length_b   1.000
_cell.length_c   1.000
_cell.angle_alpha   90.00
_cell.angle_beta   90.00
_cell.angle_gamma   90.00
#
_symmetry.space_group_name_H-M   'P 1'
#
loop_
_entity.id
_entity.type
_entity.pdbx_description
1 polymer ?
#
loop_
_entity_poly.entity_id
_entity_poly.type
_entity_poly.pdbx_seq_one_letter_code
_entity_poly.pdbx_strand_id
1 'polypeptide(L)' 'MAKRQSFADKASKKKHVVNCQVCGSPITPTAFILPLNTDAGSVKYKRSIVGICKCNHKKYYG' A
#
# COMPACT_ATOMS: atom_id res chain seq x y z
N MET A 1 3.77 -11.36 -32.64
CA MET A 1 4.88 -10.38 -32.77
C MET A 1 5.47 -10.10 -31.39
N ALA A 2 6.69 -10.59 -31.11
CA ALA A 2 7.39 -10.26 -29.87
C ALA A 2 7.92 -8.82 -29.97
N LYS A 3 7.53 -7.95 -29.01
CA LYS A 3 7.99 -6.57 -28.96
C LYS A 3 9.51 -6.58 -28.72
N ARG A 4 10.30 -6.05 -29.66
CA ARG A 4 11.77 -5.93 -29.49
C ARG A 4 12.04 -4.98 -28.32
N GLN A 5 12.38 -5.51 -27.15
CA GLN A 5 12.78 -4.73 -25.98
C GLN A 5 14.31 -4.56 -26.01
N SER A 6 14.79 -3.32 -25.92
CA SER A 6 16.22 -3.04 -25.82
C SER A 6 16.77 -3.46 -24.45
N PHE A 7 18.09 -3.62 -24.33
CA PHE A 7 18.72 -3.88 -23.03
C PHE A 7 18.44 -2.75 -22.02
N ALA A 8 18.36 -1.50 -22.51
CA ALA A 8 18.01 -0.34 -21.69
C ALA A 8 16.57 -0.41 -21.15
N ASP A 9 15.62 -0.93 -21.93
CA ASP A 9 14.23 -1.16 -21.49
C ASP A 9 14.12 -2.25 -20.44
N LYS A 10 15.04 -3.23 -20.43
CA LYS A 10 15.09 -4.29 -19.41
C LYS A 10 15.81 -3.85 -18.14
N ALA A 11 16.81 -2.96 -18.27
CA ALA A 11 17.55 -2.41 -17.13
C ALA A 11 16.73 -1.35 -16.36
N SER A 12 15.82 -0.65 -17.05
CA SER A 12 14.95 0.35 -16.43
C SER A 12 13.82 -0.30 -15.63
N LYS A 13 14.10 -0.62 -14.35
CA LYS A 13 13.09 -1.04 -13.37
C LYS A 13 12.12 0.12 -13.08
N LYS A 14 11.05 0.21 -13.87
CA LYS A 14 9.92 1.10 -13.57
C LYS A 14 9.20 0.54 -12.33
N LYS A 15 9.32 1.23 -11.20
CA LYS A 15 8.56 0.89 -10.00
C LYS A 15 7.08 1.23 -10.27
N HIS A 16 6.19 0.25 -10.10
CA HIS A 16 4.76 0.50 -10.10
C HIS A 16 4.39 1.21 -8.81
N VAL A 17 4.26 2.53 -8.88
CA VAL A 17 3.87 3.38 -7.76
C VAL A 17 2.43 3.83 -7.99
N VAL A 18 1.55 3.53 -7.05
CA VAL A 18 0.17 4.04 -7.05
C VAL A 18 0.17 5.33 -6.24
N ASN A 19 -0.26 6.44 -6.86
CA ASN A 19 -0.36 7.72 -6.18
C ASN A 19 -1.76 7.88 -5.58
N CYS A 20 -1.83 8.54 -4.42
CA CYS A 20 -3.09 8.89 -3.80
C CYS A 20 -3.75 10.05 -4.57
N GLN A 21 -5.03 9.90 -4.94
CA GLN A 21 -5.78 10.91 -5.69
C GLN A 21 -5.99 12.23 -4.91
N VAL A 22 -5.86 12.22 -3.58
CA VAL A 22 -6.12 13.38 -2.72
C VAL A 22 -4.87 14.22 -2.48
N CYS A 23 -3.72 13.58 -2.18
CA CYS A 23 -2.48 14.30 -1.84
C CYS A 23 -1.35 14.13 -2.86
N GLY A 24 -1.56 13.34 -3.92
CA GLY A 24 -0.56 13.07 -4.95
C GLY A 24 0.66 12.26 -4.46
N SER A 25 0.75 11.93 -3.18
CA SER A 25 1.87 11.18 -2.63
C SER A 25 1.80 9.69 -2.99
N PRO A 26 2.95 9.01 -3.10
CA PRO A 26 2.97 7.57 -3.31
C PRO A 26 2.29 6.83 -2.14
N ILE A 27 1.49 5.82 -2.46
CA ILE A 27 0.88 4.93 -1.47
C ILE A 27 1.87 3.83 -1.13
N THR A 28 2.26 3.74 0.13
CA THR A 28 3.09 2.67 0.66
C THR A 28 2.20 1.57 1.25
N PRO A 29 2.14 0.36 0.65
CA PRO A 29 1.41 -0.76 1.23
C PRO A 29 2.17 -1.28 2.46
N THR A 30 1.50 -1.26 3.61
CA THR A 30 2.06 -1.69 4.90
C THR A 30 1.11 -2.68 5.57
N ALA A 31 1.67 -3.76 6.12
CA ALA A 31 0.89 -4.72 6.87
C ALA A 31 0.59 -4.16 8.26
N PHE A 32 -0.69 -4.02 8.58
CA PHE A 32 -1.17 -3.53 9.87
C PHE A 32 -2.02 -4.59 10.57
N ILE A 33 -1.89 -4.65 11.89
CA ILE A 33 -2.72 -5.52 12.74
C ILE A 33 -3.81 -4.64 13.32
N LEU A 34 -5.04 -4.87 12.88
CA LEU A 34 -6.20 -4.09 13.31
C LEU A 34 -7.03 -4.90 14.33
N PRO A 35 -7.41 -4.32 15.47
CA PRO A 35 -8.37 -4.93 16.38
C PRO A 35 -9.76 -4.89 15.72
N LEU A 36 -10.42 -6.04 15.69
CA LEU A 36 -11.80 -6.23 15.29
C LEU A 36 -12.56 -6.70 16.52
N ASN A 37 -13.48 -5.86 17.00
CA ASN A 37 -14.38 -6.22 18.07
C ASN A 37 -15.43 -7.17 17.49
N THR A 38 -15.57 -8.33 18.11
CA THR A 38 -16.65 -9.28 17.79
C THR A 38 -17.88 -8.97 18.63
N ASP A 39 -19.06 -9.28 18.13
CA ASP A 39 -20.34 -9.06 18.83
C ASP A 39 -20.41 -9.76 20.19
N ALA A 40 -19.61 -10.82 20.39
CA ALA A 40 -19.46 -11.55 21.65
C ALA A 40 -18.53 -10.86 22.67
N GLY A 41 -18.10 -9.62 22.44
CA GLY A 41 -17.22 -8.86 23.34
C GLY A 41 -15.73 -9.26 23.28
N SER A 42 -15.35 -10.22 22.44
CA SER A 42 -13.94 -10.58 22.25
C SER A 42 -13.25 -9.70 21.20
N VAL A 43 -11.98 -9.36 21.42
CA VAL A 43 -11.16 -8.60 20.46
C VAL A 43 -10.32 -9.58 19.65
N LYS A 44 -10.53 -9.62 18.33
CA LYS A 44 -9.71 -10.40 17.39
C LYS A 44 -8.77 -9.47 16.64
N TYR A 45 -7.54 -9.93 16.41
CA TYR A 45 -6.56 -9.16 15.64
C TYR A 45 -6.49 -9.71 14.22
N LYS A 46 -6.76 -8.86 13.22
CA LYS A 46 -6.65 -9.23 11.80
C LYS A 46 -5.49 -8.51 11.16
N ARG A 47 -4.65 -9.27 10.46
CA ARG A 47 -3.61 -8.73 9.59
C ARG A 47 -4.25 -8.25 8.30
N SER A 48 -4.08 -6.97 7.99
CA SER A 48 -4.60 -6.33 6.77
C SER A 48 -3.50 -5.51 6.11
N ILE A 49 -3.48 -5.47 4.78
CA ILE A 49 -2.57 -4.60 4.03
C ILE A 49 -3.29 -3.27 3.85
N VAL A 50 -2.71 -2.21 4.42
CA VAL A 50 -3.26 -0.85 4.33
C VAL A 50 -2.32 0.00 3.50
N GLY A 51 -2.87 0.75 2.55
CA GLY A 51 -2.12 1.75 1.81
C GLY A 51 -1.98 3.04 2.61
N ILE A 52 -0.76 3.37 3.03
CA ILE A 52 -0.47 4.61 3.74
C ILE A 52 -0.01 5.69 2.75
N CYS A 53 -0.54 6.89 2.91
CA CYS A 53 -0.16 8.11 2.19
C CYS A 53 -0.10 9.27 3.19
N LYS A 54 0.23 10.49 2.74
CA LYS A 54 0.29 11.66 3.64
C LYS A 54 -1.01 11.94 4.38
N CYS A 55 -2.17 11.64 3.78
CA CYS A 55 -3.48 11.90 4.38
C CYS A 55 -3.78 11.04 5.61
N ASN A 56 -3.38 9.77 5.59
CA ASN A 56 -3.70 8.82 6.65
C ASN A 56 -2.49 8.49 7.54
N HIS A 57 -1.33 9.10 7.27
CA HIS A 57 -0.12 8.92 8.06
C HIS A 57 -0.35 9.13 9.56
N LYS A 58 -1.03 10.22 9.94
CA LYS A 58 -1.38 10.55 11.34
C LYS A 58 -2.24 9.47 12.01
N LYS A 59 -3.11 8.80 11.23
CA LYS A 59 -4.01 7.78 11.76
C LYS A 59 -3.29 6.47 12.10
N TYR A 60 -2.24 6.13 11.35
CA TYR A 60 -1.53 4.85 11.50
C TYR A 60 -0.21 4.96 12.24
N TYR A 61 0.50 6.10 12.16
CA TYR A 61 1.79 6.29 12.81
C TYR A 61 1.74 7.17 14.06
N GLY A 62 0.64 7.89 14.30
CA GLY A 62 0.52 8.86 15.41
C GLY A 62 0.97 10.24 14.98
#